data_AF-A0A1J9P7R1-F1
#
_entry.id   AF-A0A1J9P7R1-F1
#
_cell.length_a   1.000
_cell.length_b   1.000
_cell.length_c   1.000
_cell.angle_alpha   90.00
_cell.angle_beta   90.00
_cell.angle_gamma   90.00
#
_symmetry.space_group_name_H-M   'P 1'
#
loop_
_entity.id
_entity.type
_entity.pdbx_description
1 polymer ?
#
loop_
_entity_poly.entity_id
_entity_poly.type
_entity_poly.pdbx_seq_one_letter_code
_entity_poly.pdbx_strand_id
1 'polypeptide(L)'
;MNSFNVAGSLPIHTVPSQISIVDAFFPGFTAISASIQQVLAGNLNSYAHLLCFCGMLLFLGRYAARYLMDLMETYFTSTVHVSYYNEAVGGMQRRVYADELSNKYKKKPLRFSPWNESFLFMYKNRLLRFQCIAKETKKEISISCIGGSSQILRALLSDCRAEYLKLIQRKTTVFEHHDGEWRKAKARDIRPISTVIMDEGEKTALLKDIKDFLDERARGWYARRGILYQRRFLLYEPPGIKKSSFSLSVAGRFELDIYVLNLSSIDDSRLSSLFAQLSLHCVILLEDIDAASTARTEDSETTKNTDQATVDPSQKSKSQGNVSLSALLNALNGVSSQEGRLLIMTTNHIERLDDALIRPDRVD
;
A
#
# COMPACT_ATOMS: atom_id res chain seq x y z
N MET A 1 -32.59 77.16 22.78
CA MET A 1 -32.26 77.34 24.22
C MET A 1 -32.45 75.98 24.87
N ASN A 2 -31.41 75.14 24.90
CA ASN A 2 -30.55 74.88 26.08
C ASN A 2 -31.39 74.76 27.37
N SER A 3 -31.36 73.64 28.10
CA SER A 3 -30.13 73.06 28.65
C SER A 3 -30.28 71.62 29.16
N PHE A 4 -29.15 70.91 29.09
CA PHE A 4 -28.79 69.63 29.69
C PHE A 4 -29.13 69.51 31.18
N ASN A 5 -29.41 68.27 31.63
CA ASN A 5 -28.70 67.72 32.79
C ASN A 5 -28.58 66.20 32.71
N VAL A 6 -27.36 65.74 32.98
CA VAL A 6 -26.86 64.37 32.92
C VAL A 6 -26.79 63.81 34.34
N ALA A 7 -27.38 62.64 34.55
CA ALA A 7 -27.04 61.65 35.59
C ALA A 7 -27.73 60.34 35.12
N GLY A 8 -27.13 59.17 34.94
CA GLY A 8 -25.92 58.62 35.50
C GLY A 8 -26.28 57.29 36.19
N SER A 9 -26.40 56.19 35.44
CA SER A 9 -26.27 54.83 36.00
C SER A 9 -26.02 53.78 34.90
N LEU A 10 -24.87 53.13 35.02
CA LEU A 10 -24.33 52.05 34.17
C LEU A 10 -25.18 50.75 34.23
N PRO A 11 -25.05 49.85 33.23
CA PRO A 11 -25.64 48.52 33.26
C PRO A 11 -24.89 47.61 34.26
N ILE A 12 -25.63 46.93 35.13
CA ILE A 12 -25.09 45.94 36.06
C ILE A 12 -24.72 44.68 35.26
N HIS A 13 -23.41 44.42 35.12
CA HIS A 13 -22.89 43.13 34.67
C HIS A 13 -22.71 42.17 35.87
N THR A 14 -23.28 40.97 35.70
CA THR A 14 -22.82 39.64 36.16
C THR A 14 -22.71 39.31 37.64
N VAL A 15 -23.45 38.28 38.05
CA VAL A 15 -22.88 37.18 38.83
C VAL A 15 -23.09 35.90 38.03
N PRO A 16 -22.04 35.16 37.64
CA PRO A 16 -22.20 33.82 37.09
C PRO A 16 -22.70 32.92 38.22
N SER A 17 -23.78 32.18 37.95
CA SER A 17 -24.21 31.05 38.76
C SER A 17 -22.99 30.21 39.10
N GLN A 18 -22.67 30.08 40.38
CA GLN A 18 -21.61 29.21 40.85
C GLN A 18 -21.81 27.82 40.24
N ILE A 19 -20.98 27.47 39.25
CA ILE A 19 -20.92 26.10 38.76
C ILE A 19 -20.36 25.30 39.92
N SER A 20 -21.20 24.43 40.48
CA SER A 20 -20.77 23.53 41.55
C SER A 20 -19.54 22.78 41.06
N ILE A 21 -18.47 22.74 41.85
CA ILE A 21 -17.25 21.97 41.54
C ILE A 21 -17.63 20.52 41.17
N VAL A 22 -18.71 20.01 41.76
CA VAL A 22 -19.23 18.67 41.49
C VAL A 22 -19.77 18.52 40.06
N ASP A 23 -20.35 19.57 39.46
CA ASP A 23 -20.78 19.55 38.04
C ASP A 23 -19.62 19.59 37.06
N ALA A 24 -18.45 20.08 37.47
CA ALA A 24 -17.24 20.02 36.65
C ALA A 24 -16.69 18.58 36.54
N PHE A 25 -16.90 17.76 37.57
CA PHE A 25 -16.55 16.33 37.56
C PHE A 25 -17.69 15.43 37.07
N PHE A 26 -18.95 15.83 37.30
CA PHE A 26 -20.16 15.06 36.97
C PHE A 26 -21.25 15.98 36.37
N PRO A 27 -21.26 16.18 35.05
CA PRO A 27 -22.20 17.11 34.41
C PRO A 27 -23.67 16.71 34.66
N GLY A 28 -24.47 17.61 35.24
CA GLY A 28 -25.89 17.41 35.50
C GLY A 28 -26.20 16.80 36.88
N PHE A 29 -25.19 16.62 37.73
CA PHE A 29 -25.35 16.08 39.08
C PHE A 29 -26.24 16.97 39.95
N THR A 30 -26.12 18.29 39.83
CA THR A 30 -26.92 19.25 40.62
C THR A 30 -28.41 19.22 40.26
N ALA A 31 -28.75 19.07 38.97
CA ALA A 31 -30.14 18.96 38.52
C ALA A 31 -30.79 17.65 39.00
N ILE A 32 -30.01 16.56 38.98
CA ILE A 32 -30.43 15.25 39.46
C ILE A 32 -30.60 15.28 40.98
N SER A 33 -29.65 15.88 41.73
CA SER A 33 -29.72 15.96 43.19
C SER A 33 -30.92 16.79 43.65
N ALA A 34 -31.21 17.91 43.00
CA ALA A 34 -32.36 18.76 43.32
C ALA A 34 -33.69 18.03 43.10
N SER A 35 -33.81 17.29 41.99
CA SER A 35 -34.99 16.49 41.67
C SER A 35 -35.20 15.35 42.68
N ILE A 36 -34.11 14.72 43.12
CA ILE A 36 -34.14 13.68 44.17
C ILE A 36 -34.60 14.25 45.50
N GLN A 37 -34.12 15.44 45.87
CA GLN A 37 -34.48 16.10 47.12
C GLN A 37 -35.97 16.46 47.16
N GLN A 38 -36.55 16.83 46.01
CA GLN A 38 -37.97 17.10 45.87
C GLN A 38 -38.84 15.83 45.96
N VAL A 39 -38.35 14.69 45.45
CA VAL A 39 -39.03 13.38 45.59
C VAL A 39 -38.92 12.84 47.02
N LEU A 40 -37.77 13.03 47.68
CA LEU A 40 -37.57 12.65 49.10
C LEU A 40 -38.46 13.48 50.05
N ALA A 41 -38.75 14.74 49.69
CA ALA A 41 -39.60 15.65 50.47
C ALA A 41 -41.11 15.45 50.24
N GLY A 42 -41.52 14.60 49.28
CA GLY A 42 -42.91 14.27 49.01
C GLY A 42 -43.47 13.26 50.02
N ASN A 43 -44.78 13.35 50.31
CA ASN A 43 -45.49 12.53 51.29
C ASN A 43 -45.75 11.09 50.77
N LEU A 44 -44.69 10.34 50.47
CA LEU A 44 -44.75 8.94 50.05
C LEU A 44 -44.54 7.97 51.23
N ASN A 45 -45.17 6.79 51.13
CA ASN A 45 -45.05 5.71 52.10
C ASN A 45 -43.58 5.28 52.29
N SER A 46 -43.15 4.99 53.51
CA SER A 46 -41.73 4.71 53.86
C SER A 46 -41.07 3.63 52.98
N TYR A 47 -41.83 2.68 52.46
CA TYR A 47 -41.34 1.62 51.57
C TYR A 47 -41.00 2.13 50.15
N ALA A 48 -41.72 3.12 49.64
CA ALA A 48 -41.46 3.71 48.33
C ALA A 48 -40.15 4.54 48.34
N HIS A 49 -39.90 5.27 49.42
CA HIS A 49 -38.63 5.98 49.63
C HIS A 49 -37.43 5.03 49.66
N LEU A 50 -37.56 3.86 50.30
CA LEU A 50 -36.50 2.85 50.35
C LEU A 50 -36.21 2.24 48.96
N LEU A 51 -37.25 1.96 48.17
CA LEU A 51 -37.10 1.44 46.80
C LEU A 51 -36.46 2.48 45.86
N CYS A 52 -36.87 3.75 45.96
CA CYS A 52 -36.24 4.84 45.20
C CYS A 52 -34.77 5.00 45.58
N PHE A 53 -34.44 4.93 46.87
CA PHE A 53 -33.06 4.98 47.34
C PHE A 53 -32.21 3.82 46.81
N CYS A 54 -32.71 2.58 46.89
CA CYS A 54 -32.04 1.41 46.31
C CYS A 54 -31.87 1.51 44.78
N GLY A 55 -32.89 1.97 44.06
CA GLY A 55 -32.83 2.16 42.61
C GLY A 55 -31.77 3.20 42.21
N MET A 56 -31.68 4.30 42.97
CA MET A 56 -30.66 5.32 42.80
C MET A 56 -29.25 4.77 43.05
N LEU A 57 -29.08 3.97 44.11
CA LEU A 57 -27.79 3.36 44.46
C LEU A 57 -27.31 2.40 43.36
N LEU A 58 -28.21 1.62 42.77
CA LEU A 58 -27.89 0.74 41.63
C LEU A 58 -27.54 1.54 40.37
N PHE A 59 -28.26 2.63 40.10
CA PHE A 59 -27.99 3.50 38.97
C PHE A 59 -26.63 4.21 39.10
N LEU A 60 -26.38 4.82 40.26
CA LEU A 60 -25.11 5.46 40.59
C LEU A 60 -23.96 4.45 40.58
N GLY A 61 -24.17 3.24 41.13
CA GLY A 61 -23.17 2.18 41.10
C GLY A 61 -22.81 1.74 39.68
N ARG A 62 -23.81 1.58 38.79
CA ARG A 62 -23.56 1.27 37.38
C ARG A 62 -22.89 2.40 36.63
N TYR A 63 -23.27 3.64 36.90
CA TYR A 63 -22.66 4.83 36.29
C TYR A 63 -21.20 4.98 36.72
N ALA A 64 -20.93 4.89 38.03
CA ALA A 64 -19.58 4.96 38.59
C ALA A 64 -18.70 3.83 38.06
N ALA A 65 -19.22 2.60 37.96
CA ALA A 65 -18.47 1.49 37.39
C ALA A 65 -18.09 1.72 35.92
N ARG A 66 -19.01 2.23 35.09
CA ARG A 66 -18.70 2.58 33.69
C ARG A 66 -17.68 3.71 33.61
N TYR A 67 -17.86 4.76 34.40
CA TYR A 67 -16.95 5.90 34.43
C TYR A 67 -15.53 5.50 34.88
N LEU A 68 -15.42 4.68 35.91
CA LEU A 68 -14.14 4.13 36.38
C LEU A 68 -13.47 3.26 35.30
N MET A 69 -14.24 2.43 34.60
CA MET A 69 -13.72 1.62 33.49
C MET A 69 -13.20 2.50 32.34
N ASP A 70 -13.95 3.53 31.94
CA ASP A 70 -13.54 4.48 30.89
C ASP A 70 -12.29 5.26 31.30
N LEU A 71 -12.19 5.65 32.57
CA LEU A 71 -11.00 6.33 33.12
C LEU A 71 -9.78 5.38 33.13
N MET A 72 -9.97 4.12 33.55
CA MET A 72 -8.92 3.11 33.51
C MET A 72 -8.46 2.84 32.07
N GLU A 73 -9.39 2.75 31.12
CA GLU A 73 -9.08 2.57 29.70
C GLU A 73 -8.31 3.78 29.15
N THR A 74 -8.72 5.00 29.49
CA THR A 74 -8.10 6.23 28.95
C THR A 74 -6.70 6.50 29.52
N TYR A 75 -6.49 6.30 30.83
CA TYR A 75 -5.26 6.73 31.50
C TYR A 75 -4.29 5.60 31.84
N PHE A 76 -4.79 4.38 32.03
CA PHE A 76 -3.98 3.23 32.44
C PHE A 76 -3.81 2.19 31.34
N THR A 77 -4.28 2.44 30.12
CA THR A 77 -3.99 1.58 28.97
C THR A 77 -3.17 2.28 27.92
N SER A 78 -2.18 1.56 27.40
CA SER A 78 -1.49 1.94 26.17
C SER A 78 -2.19 1.25 25.02
N THR A 79 -2.61 1.99 23.99
CA THR A 79 -3.32 1.43 22.82
C THR A 79 -2.59 1.75 21.53
N VAL A 80 -2.44 0.77 20.66
CA VAL A 80 -1.96 0.95 19.29
C VAL A 80 -3.12 0.72 18.33
N HIS A 81 -3.34 1.67 17.43
CA HIS A 81 -4.33 1.60 16.36
C HIS A 81 -3.65 1.24 15.04
N VAL A 82 -4.10 0.14 14.43
CA VAL A 82 -3.68 -0.29 13.09
C VAL A 82 -4.88 -0.16 12.17
N SER A 83 -4.88 0.87 11.34
CA SER A 83 -5.91 1.06 10.30
C SER A 83 -5.58 0.19 9.10
N TYR A 84 -6.44 -0.76 8.77
CA TYR A 84 -6.35 -1.52 7.53
C TYR A 84 -7.44 -1.02 6.56
N TYR A 85 -7.02 -0.63 5.36
CA TYR A 85 -7.96 -0.31 4.30
C TYR A 85 -8.63 -1.60 3.84
N ASN A 86 -9.96 -1.62 3.88
CA ASN A 86 -10.71 -2.70 3.28
C ASN A 86 -10.62 -2.50 1.77
N GLU A 87 -9.48 -2.83 1.19
CA GLU A 87 -9.33 -2.88 -0.24
C GLU A 87 -10.36 -3.89 -0.76
N ALA A 88 -11.44 -3.36 -1.33
CA ALA A 88 -12.31 -4.08 -2.25
C ALA A 88 -11.50 -4.62 -3.47
N VAL A 89 -10.23 -4.23 -3.60
CA VAL A 89 -9.20 -4.90 -4.42
C VAL A 89 -8.96 -6.34 -3.97
N GLY A 90 -9.19 -6.71 -2.70
CA GLY A 90 -9.15 -8.09 -2.23
C GLY A 90 -10.33 -8.96 -2.72
N GLY A 91 -11.40 -8.35 -3.24
CA GLY A 91 -12.51 -9.03 -3.92
C GLY A 91 -12.20 -9.29 -5.40
N MET A 92 -11.59 -8.31 -6.08
CA MET A 92 -11.16 -8.43 -7.48
C MET A 92 -9.90 -9.31 -7.60
N GLN A 93 -8.93 -9.17 -6.70
CA GLN A 93 -7.79 -10.09 -6.56
C GLN A 93 -8.26 -11.51 -6.22
N ARG A 94 -9.33 -11.69 -5.43
CA ARG A 94 -9.88 -13.04 -5.17
C ARG A 94 -10.48 -13.69 -6.41
N ARG A 95 -11.07 -12.92 -7.32
CA ARG A 95 -11.67 -13.40 -8.58
C ARG A 95 -10.60 -13.72 -9.63
N VAL A 96 -9.60 -12.84 -9.81
CA VAL A 96 -8.49 -13.09 -10.74
C VAL A 96 -7.63 -14.28 -10.27
N TYR A 97 -7.46 -14.46 -8.96
CA TYR A 97 -6.80 -15.64 -8.37
C TYR A 97 -7.68 -16.91 -8.31
N ALA A 98 -8.94 -16.84 -8.76
CA ALA A 98 -9.84 -17.98 -8.85
C ALA A 98 -9.89 -18.56 -10.27
N ASP A 99 -9.72 -17.73 -11.30
CA ASP A 99 -9.85 -18.16 -12.70
C ASP A 99 -8.63 -18.94 -13.21
N GLU A 100 -7.41 -18.60 -12.78
CA GLU A 100 -6.19 -19.30 -13.23
C GLU A 100 -5.86 -20.60 -12.46
N LEU A 101 -6.69 -20.99 -11.48
CA LEU A 101 -6.46 -22.17 -10.63
C LEU A 101 -7.46 -23.31 -10.88
N SER A 102 -8.15 -23.30 -12.03
CA SER A 102 -9.11 -24.35 -12.40
C SER A 102 -8.48 -25.69 -12.78
N ASN A 103 -7.15 -25.85 -12.72
CA ASN A 103 -6.50 -27.15 -12.89
C ASN A 103 -5.65 -27.54 -11.68
N LYS A 104 -6.09 -28.62 -11.01
CA LYS A 104 -5.52 -29.31 -9.83
C LYS A 104 -5.73 -28.64 -8.47
N TYR A 105 -6.85 -29.02 -7.84
CA TYR A 105 -7.21 -28.71 -6.45
C TYR A 105 -6.11 -29.09 -5.44
N LYS A 106 -5.27 -28.12 -5.05
CA LYS A 106 -4.73 -28.04 -3.70
C LYS A 106 -5.61 -27.06 -2.92
N LYS A 107 -6.42 -27.57 -1.99
CA LYS A 107 -7.27 -26.75 -1.10
C LYS A 107 -6.41 -25.62 -0.51
N LYS A 108 -6.81 -24.36 -0.74
CA LYS A 108 -6.18 -23.21 -0.09
C LYS A 108 -6.28 -23.42 1.43
N PRO A 109 -5.18 -23.30 2.21
CA PRO A 109 -5.24 -23.46 3.65
C PRO A 109 -6.16 -22.38 4.23
N LEU A 110 -7.17 -22.81 4.99
CA LEU A 110 -8.06 -21.89 5.70
C LEU A 110 -7.22 -21.09 6.70
N ARG A 111 -7.24 -19.77 6.56
CA ARG A 111 -6.63 -18.85 7.52
C ARG A 111 -7.74 -18.32 8.41
N PHE A 112 -7.65 -18.62 9.70
CA PHE A 112 -8.56 -18.11 10.70
C PHE A 112 -8.10 -16.69 11.07
N SER A 113 -8.95 -15.70 10.78
CA SER A 113 -8.80 -14.38 11.38
C SER A 113 -9.57 -14.33 12.69
N PRO A 114 -9.16 -13.48 13.64
CA PRO A 114 -9.97 -13.23 14.82
C PRO A 114 -11.38 -12.75 14.42
N TRP A 115 -12.37 -13.11 15.23
CA TRP A 115 -13.75 -12.58 15.15
C TRP A 115 -13.70 -11.04 15.14
N ASN A 116 -14.63 -10.39 14.41
CA ASN A 116 -14.88 -8.92 14.39
C ASN A 116 -15.19 -8.24 15.77
N GLU A 117 -14.73 -8.77 16.91
CA GLU A 117 -15.08 -8.29 18.26
C GLU A 117 -13.80 -8.05 19.08
N SER A 118 -13.97 -7.82 20.38
CA SER A 118 -12.85 -7.76 21.31
C SER A 118 -12.60 -9.10 21.99
N PHE A 119 -11.35 -9.50 22.10
CA PHE A 119 -10.93 -10.64 22.92
C PHE A 119 -9.66 -10.31 23.70
N LEU A 120 -9.44 -11.06 24.78
CA LEU A 120 -8.26 -10.94 25.63
C LEU A 120 -7.29 -12.08 25.32
N PHE A 121 -6.00 -11.77 25.30
CA PHE A 121 -4.94 -12.77 25.13
C PHE A 121 -3.71 -12.43 25.96
N MET A 122 -2.94 -13.44 26.31
CA MET A 122 -1.70 -13.28 27.09
C MET A 122 -0.49 -13.22 26.16
N TYR A 123 0.39 -12.24 26.37
CA TYR A 123 1.65 -12.11 25.64
C TYR A 123 2.76 -11.70 26.61
N LYS A 124 3.85 -12.50 26.69
CA LYS A 124 4.97 -12.34 27.64
C LYS A 124 4.50 -11.99 29.07
N ASN A 125 3.55 -12.77 29.59
CA ASN A 125 2.92 -12.63 30.92
C ASN A 125 2.14 -11.32 31.16
N ARG A 126 1.69 -10.64 30.09
CA ARG A 126 0.79 -9.49 30.19
C ARG A 126 -0.51 -9.73 29.43
N LEU A 127 -1.61 -9.27 30.02
CA LEU A 127 -2.94 -9.34 29.41
C LEU A 127 -3.11 -8.21 28.41
N LEU A 128 -3.36 -8.57 27.15
CA LEU A 128 -3.64 -7.66 26.06
C LEU A 128 -5.09 -7.81 25.62
N ARG A 129 -5.72 -6.69 25.29
CA ARG A 129 -7.05 -6.63 24.67
C ARG A 129 -6.86 -6.33 23.19
N PHE A 130 -7.35 -7.23 22.35
CA PHE A 130 -7.53 -6.97 20.92
C PHE A 130 -8.96 -6.51 20.71
N GLN A 131 -9.18 -5.53 19.85
CA GLN A 131 -10.50 -5.10 19.42
C GLN A 131 -10.49 -4.74 17.94
N CYS A 132 -11.45 -5.28 17.19
CA CYS A 132 -11.67 -4.93 15.79
C CYS A 132 -12.91 -4.04 15.71
N ILE A 133 -12.75 -2.84 15.16
CA ILE A 133 -13.84 -1.89 14.92
C ILE A 133 -14.01 -1.76 13.41
N ALA A 134 -15.12 -2.26 12.89
CA ALA A 134 -15.49 -2.04 11.51
C ALA A 134 -16.16 -0.66 11.37
N LYS A 135 -15.49 0.27 10.69
CA LYS A 135 -16.08 1.50 10.17
C LYS A 135 -16.51 1.27 8.71
N GLU A 136 -17.45 2.06 8.20
CA GLU A 136 -18.09 1.89 6.88
C GLU A 136 -17.12 1.59 5.72
N THR A 137 -15.92 2.19 5.74
CA THR A 137 -14.91 2.03 4.68
C THR A 137 -13.58 1.47 5.17
N LYS A 138 -13.39 1.29 6.48
CA LYS A 138 -12.11 0.89 7.09
C LYS A 138 -12.32 -0.03 8.27
N LYS A 139 -11.50 -1.07 8.37
CA LYS A 139 -11.42 -1.86 9.60
C LYS A 139 -10.24 -1.37 10.41
N GLU A 140 -10.52 -0.95 11.63
CA GLU A 140 -9.52 -0.50 12.58
C GLU A 140 -9.31 -1.59 13.62
N ILE A 141 -8.05 -1.97 13.82
CA ILE A 141 -7.66 -2.93 14.85
C ILE A 141 -6.97 -2.14 15.95
N SER A 142 -7.49 -2.21 17.17
CA SER A 142 -6.83 -1.67 18.36
C SER A 142 -6.28 -2.82 19.22
N ILE A 143 -5.03 -2.67 19.65
CA ILE A 143 -4.41 -3.56 20.63
C ILE A 143 -4.03 -2.72 21.85
N SER A 144 -4.65 -3.03 22.99
CA SER A 144 -4.48 -2.32 24.24
C SER A 144 -3.80 -3.20 25.28
N CYS A 145 -2.88 -2.63 26.05
CA CYS A 145 -2.25 -3.28 27.19
C CYS A 145 -2.66 -2.57 28.48
N ILE A 146 -2.94 -3.35 29.54
CA ILE A 146 -3.08 -2.82 30.89
C ILE A 146 -1.69 -2.40 31.40
N GLY A 147 -1.52 -1.12 31.73
CA GLY A 147 -0.29 -0.51 32.21
C GLY A 147 0.26 0.60 31.31
N GLY A 148 1.07 1.49 31.90
CA GLY A 148 1.62 2.66 31.22
C GLY A 148 2.84 2.42 30.31
N SER A 149 3.26 1.16 30.09
CA SER A 149 4.43 0.86 29.26
C SER A 149 4.04 0.38 27.86
N SER A 150 4.41 1.15 26.84
CA SER A 150 4.23 0.80 25.42
C SER A 150 5.27 -0.21 24.91
N GLN A 151 6.26 -0.58 25.72
CA GLN A 151 7.35 -1.49 25.31
C GLN A 151 6.82 -2.87 24.91
N ILE A 152 5.80 -3.37 25.61
CA ILE A 152 5.21 -4.68 25.32
C ILE A 152 4.49 -4.70 23.96
N LEU A 153 3.78 -3.62 23.62
CA LEU A 153 3.11 -3.47 22.32
C LEU A 153 4.13 -3.37 21.19
N ARG A 154 5.20 -2.61 21.39
CA ARG A 154 6.31 -2.55 20.42
C ARG A 154 6.96 -3.91 20.23
N ALA A 155 7.19 -4.67 21.30
CA ALA A 155 7.73 -6.01 21.22
C ALA A 155 6.80 -6.96 20.46
N LEU A 156 5.48 -6.92 20.73
CA LEU A 156 4.49 -7.70 20.00
C LEU A 156 4.53 -7.38 18.50
N LEU A 157 4.48 -6.10 18.14
CA LEU A 157 4.49 -5.67 16.74
C LEU A 157 5.81 -6.05 16.05
N SER A 158 6.94 -5.98 16.77
CA SER A 158 8.23 -6.43 16.27
C SER A 158 8.24 -7.94 15.99
N ASP A 159 7.71 -8.75 16.90
CA ASP A 159 7.62 -10.22 16.72
C ASP A 159 6.67 -10.56 15.57
N CYS A 160 5.51 -9.90 15.48
CA CYS A 160 4.58 -10.04 14.36
C CYS A 160 5.22 -9.63 13.03
N ARG A 161 5.99 -8.53 13.01
CA ARG A 161 6.73 -8.08 11.83
C ARG A 161 7.78 -9.11 11.43
N ALA A 162 8.52 -9.69 12.37
CA ALA A 162 9.53 -10.70 12.08
C ALA A 162 8.90 -11.96 11.46
N GLU A 163 7.78 -12.46 12.01
CA GLU A 163 7.03 -13.58 11.43
C GLU A 163 6.44 -13.26 10.06
N TYR A 164 5.88 -12.05 9.89
CA TYR A 164 5.37 -11.58 8.61
C TYR A 164 6.48 -11.51 7.55
N LEU A 165 7.64 -10.98 7.91
CA LEU A 165 8.80 -10.94 7.03
C LEU A 165 9.24 -12.35 6.63
N LYS A 166 9.31 -13.32 7.55
CA LYS A 166 9.62 -14.73 7.20
C LYS A 166 8.68 -15.32 6.14
N LEU A 167 7.40 -14.93 6.16
CA LEU A 167 6.41 -15.38 5.17
C LEU A 167 6.59 -14.73 3.78
N ILE A 168 7.12 -13.51 3.73
CA ILE A 168 7.33 -12.76 2.49
C ILE A 168 8.72 -12.97 1.90
N GLN A 169 9.74 -13.17 2.74
CA GLN A 169 11.16 -13.28 2.37
C GLN A 169 11.45 -14.41 1.37
N ARG A 170 10.45 -15.22 1.03
CA ARG A 170 10.55 -16.33 0.08
C ARG A 170 9.78 -16.09 -1.20
N LYS A 171 9.21 -14.91 -1.41
CA LYS A 171 8.33 -14.63 -2.54
C LYS A 171 8.74 -13.38 -3.28
N THR A 172 8.77 -13.49 -4.60
CA THR A 172 8.91 -12.37 -5.52
C THR A 172 7.51 -11.96 -5.98
N THR A 173 7.16 -10.69 -5.81
CA THR A 173 5.90 -10.17 -6.36
C THR A 173 6.12 -9.82 -7.83
N VAL A 174 5.23 -10.34 -8.68
CA VAL A 174 5.17 -10.01 -10.10
C VAL A 174 4.01 -9.05 -10.31
N PHE A 175 4.33 -7.89 -10.89
CA PHE A 175 3.38 -6.89 -11.33
C PHE A 175 3.24 -6.91 -12.85
N GLU A 176 2.00 -6.85 -13.31
CA GLU A 176 1.63 -6.74 -14.72
C GLU A 176 0.74 -5.51 -14.89
N HIS A 177 0.73 -4.92 -16.08
CA HIS A 177 -0.12 -3.76 -16.37
C HIS A 177 -1.52 -4.21 -16.79
N HIS A 178 -2.54 -3.60 -16.20
CA HIS A 178 -3.93 -3.74 -16.64
C HIS A 178 -4.59 -2.37 -16.64
N ASP A 179 -5.27 -2.02 -17.73
CA ASP A 179 -6.00 -0.76 -17.88
C ASP A 179 -5.16 0.52 -17.61
N GLY A 180 -3.84 0.45 -17.82
CA GLY A 180 -2.92 1.58 -17.62
C GLY A 180 -2.40 1.75 -16.18
N GLU A 181 -2.65 0.77 -15.31
CA GLU A 181 -2.14 0.73 -13.94
C GLU A 181 -1.39 -0.56 -13.65
N TRP A 182 -0.41 -0.49 -12.74
CA TRP A 182 0.27 -1.67 -12.23
C TRP A 182 -0.61 -2.43 -11.25
N ARG A 183 -0.83 -3.72 -11.51
CA ARG A 183 -1.52 -4.62 -10.58
C ARG A 183 -0.64 -5.80 -10.24
N LYS A 184 -0.72 -6.23 -8.98
CA LYS A 184 -0.08 -7.46 -8.53
C LYS A 184 -0.76 -8.64 -9.21
N ALA A 185 -0.07 -9.25 -10.17
CA ALA A 185 -0.56 -10.42 -10.88
C ALA A 185 -0.35 -11.68 -10.04
N LYS A 186 0.89 -11.97 -9.67
CA LYS A 186 1.29 -13.24 -9.05
C LYS A 186 2.34 -13.02 -7.97
N ALA A 187 2.33 -13.88 -6.94
CA ALA A 187 3.44 -13.98 -6.00
C ALA A 187 4.06 -15.37 -6.16
N ARG A 188 5.29 -15.42 -6.68
CA ARG A 188 6.00 -16.67 -6.95
C ARG A 188 7.04 -16.91 -5.87
N ASP A 189 7.25 -18.17 -5.51
CA ASP A 189 8.36 -18.52 -4.62
C ASP A 189 9.68 -18.18 -5.34
N ILE A 190 10.67 -17.71 -4.56
CA ILE A 190 11.98 -17.33 -5.10
C ILE A 190 12.58 -18.56 -5.79
N ARG A 191 12.85 -18.43 -7.09
CA ARG A 191 13.60 -19.42 -7.85
C ARG A 191 15.09 -19.23 -7.52
N PRO A 192 15.78 -20.22 -6.94
CA PRO A 192 17.20 -20.07 -6.64
C PRO A 192 18.01 -19.88 -7.93
N ILE A 193 18.94 -18.92 -7.92
CA ILE A 193 19.77 -18.59 -9.08
C ILE A 193 20.64 -19.77 -9.55
N SER A 194 20.96 -20.71 -8.65
CA SER A 194 21.64 -21.98 -8.96
C SER A 194 20.85 -22.87 -9.93
N THR A 195 19.53 -22.73 -10.00
CA THR A 195 18.68 -23.50 -10.92
C THR A 195 18.67 -22.94 -12.34
N VAL A 196 19.31 -21.80 -12.58
CA VAL A 196 19.48 -21.24 -13.92
C VAL A 196 20.79 -21.73 -14.50
N ILE A 197 20.70 -22.41 -15.64
CA ILE A 197 21.82 -22.98 -16.39
C ILE A 197 22.28 -21.91 -17.38
N MET A 198 23.51 -21.45 -17.20
CA MET A 198 24.24 -20.51 -18.06
C MET A 198 25.74 -20.64 -17.72
N ASP A 199 26.62 -19.96 -18.46
CA ASP A 199 28.03 -19.92 -18.09
C ASP A 199 28.21 -19.33 -16.68
N GLU A 200 28.92 -20.06 -15.80
CA GLU A 200 29.05 -19.66 -14.40
C GLU A 200 29.96 -18.41 -14.23
N GLY A 201 30.87 -18.16 -15.16
CA GLY A 201 31.69 -16.95 -15.20
C GLY A 201 30.84 -15.72 -15.51
N GLU A 202 30.07 -15.77 -16.58
CA GLU A 202 29.15 -14.70 -16.98
C GLU A 202 28.08 -14.43 -15.91
N LYS A 203 27.49 -15.50 -15.37
CA LYS A 203 26.50 -15.42 -14.28
C LYS A 203 27.05 -14.72 -13.06
N THR A 204 28.26 -15.09 -12.64
CA THR A 204 28.88 -14.52 -11.45
C THR A 204 29.24 -13.05 -11.69
N ALA A 205 29.76 -12.72 -12.88
CA ALA A 205 30.06 -11.35 -13.26
C ALA A 205 28.80 -10.47 -13.26
N LEU A 206 27.70 -10.93 -13.87
CA LEU A 206 26.43 -10.19 -13.91
C LEU A 206 25.84 -10.01 -12.50
N LEU A 207 25.81 -11.06 -11.68
CA LEU A 207 25.29 -10.96 -10.31
C LEU A 207 26.13 -10.02 -9.45
N LYS A 208 27.44 -9.98 -9.68
CA LYS A 208 28.33 -9.03 -9.01
C LYS A 208 28.03 -7.61 -9.45
N ASP A 209 27.88 -7.35 -10.74
CA ASP A 209 27.55 -6.03 -11.27
C ASP A 209 26.20 -5.52 -10.74
N ILE A 210 25.17 -6.37 -10.75
CA ILE A 210 23.86 -6.04 -10.17
C ILE A 210 23.99 -5.73 -8.67
N LYS A 211 24.78 -6.53 -7.93
CA LYS A 211 24.99 -6.32 -6.51
C LYS A 211 25.70 -4.98 -6.24
N ASP A 212 26.71 -4.67 -7.04
CA ASP A 212 27.48 -3.44 -6.92
C ASP A 212 26.60 -2.23 -7.27
N PHE A 213 25.73 -2.34 -8.29
CA PHE A 213 24.72 -1.33 -8.61
C PHE A 213 23.73 -1.11 -7.47
N LEU A 214 23.21 -2.17 -6.84
CA LEU A 214 22.21 -2.08 -5.78
C LEU A 214 22.79 -1.64 -4.42
N ASP A 215 24.10 -1.56 -4.25
CA ASP A 215 24.74 -1.06 -3.03
C ASP A 215 24.39 0.43 -2.82
N GLU A 216 23.99 0.81 -1.60
CA GLU A 216 23.66 2.19 -1.24
C GLU A 216 24.80 3.17 -1.57
N ARG A 217 26.06 2.71 -1.53
CA ARG A 217 27.24 3.51 -1.86
C ARG A 217 27.34 3.84 -3.35
N ALA A 218 26.79 3.00 -4.23
CA ALA A 218 26.82 3.19 -5.66
C ALA A 218 26.08 4.47 -6.07
N ARG A 219 24.91 4.72 -5.48
CA ARG A 219 24.13 5.95 -5.74
C ARG A 219 24.96 7.23 -5.54
N GLY A 220 25.78 7.27 -4.48
CA GLY A 220 26.69 8.39 -4.24
C GLY A 220 27.82 8.50 -5.26
N TRP A 221 28.31 7.37 -5.79
CA TRP A 221 29.32 7.34 -6.86
C TRP A 221 28.77 7.90 -8.18
N TYR A 222 27.55 7.49 -8.57
CA TYR A 222 26.88 8.00 -9.77
C TYR A 222 26.61 9.50 -9.67
N ALA A 223 26.06 9.95 -8.53
CA ALA A 223 25.77 11.36 -8.28
C ALA A 223 27.02 12.26 -8.35
N ARG A 224 28.15 11.84 -7.78
CA ARG A 224 29.41 12.59 -7.83
C ARG A 224 29.98 12.74 -9.24
N ARG A 225 29.64 11.82 -10.14
CA ARG A 225 30.10 11.82 -11.53
C ARG A 225 29.10 12.46 -12.49
N GLY A 226 27.91 12.84 -12.01
CA GLY A 226 26.84 13.37 -12.86
C GLY A 226 26.30 12.33 -13.86
N ILE A 227 26.43 11.04 -13.55
CA ILE A 227 25.92 9.95 -14.39
C ILE A 227 24.57 9.51 -13.84
N LEU A 228 23.62 9.25 -14.74
CA LEU A 228 22.29 8.76 -14.39
C LEU A 228 22.40 7.41 -13.66
N TYR A 229 21.77 7.29 -12.49
CA TYR A 229 21.82 6.06 -11.69
C TYR A 229 20.86 5.00 -12.23
N GLN A 230 21.29 4.32 -13.29
CA GLN A 230 20.54 3.25 -13.95
C GLN A 230 21.49 2.14 -14.40
N ARG A 231 20.96 0.92 -14.49
CA ARG A 231 21.68 -0.24 -15.04
C ARG A 231 20.74 -1.04 -15.92
N ARG A 232 21.17 -1.36 -17.14
CA ARG A 232 20.32 -1.97 -18.17
C ARG A 232 21.00 -3.15 -18.83
N PHE A 233 20.39 -4.33 -18.73
CA PHE A 233 20.90 -5.56 -19.32
C PHE A 233 20.06 -5.99 -20.51
N LEU A 234 20.72 -6.49 -21.56
CA LEU A 234 20.08 -7.14 -22.69
C LEU A 234 20.43 -8.63 -22.67
N LEU A 235 19.40 -9.47 -22.57
CA LEU A 235 19.53 -10.93 -22.63
C LEU A 235 19.02 -11.40 -23.99
N TYR A 236 19.93 -11.88 -24.84
CA TYR A 236 19.61 -12.41 -26.16
C TYR A 236 20.12 -13.84 -26.27
N GLU A 237 19.25 -14.74 -26.74
CA GLU A 237 19.52 -16.17 -26.92
C GLU A 237 18.47 -16.74 -27.88
N PRO A 238 18.67 -17.91 -28.51
CA PRO A 238 17.61 -18.60 -29.23
C PRO A 238 16.34 -18.83 -28.36
N PRO A 239 15.15 -18.87 -28.98
CA PRO A 239 13.90 -19.12 -28.25
C PRO A 239 13.93 -20.49 -27.55
N GLY A 240 13.39 -20.55 -26.34
CA GLY A 240 13.38 -21.76 -25.51
C GLY A 240 14.38 -21.75 -24.34
N ILE A 241 15.35 -20.82 -24.35
CA ILE A 241 16.17 -20.53 -23.17
C ILE A 241 15.38 -19.64 -22.21
N LYS A 242 15.36 -20.00 -20.93
CA LYS A 242 14.48 -19.39 -19.91
C LYS A 242 14.92 -17.98 -19.46
N LYS A 243 15.12 -17.04 -20.39
CA LYS A 243 15.56 -15.64 -20.17
C LYS A 243 14.66 -14.90 -19.17
N SER A 244 13.35 -14.86 -19.38
CA SER A 244 12.41 -14.26 -18.43
C SER A 244 12.48 -14.91 -17.05
N SER A 245 12.76 -16.22 -17.00
CA SER A 245 12.90 -16.89 -15.72
C SER A 245 14.23 -16.59 -15.01
N PHE A 246 15.28 -16.22 -15.74
CA PHE A 246 16.50 -15.70 -15.14
C PHE A 246 16.23 -14.35 -14.48
N SER A 247 15.54 -13.43 -15.16
CA SER A 247 15.12 -12.14 -14.59
C SER A 247 14.31 -12.30 -13.30
N LEU A 248 13.39 -13.28 -13.25
CA LEU A 248 12.66 -13.62 -12.03
C LEU A 248 13.57 -14.13 -10.90
N SER A 249 14.59 -14.92 -11.25
CA SER A 249 15.55 -15.45 -10.27
C SER A 249 16.47 -14.35 -9.72
N VAL A 250 16.85 -13.39 -10.57
CA VAL A 250 17.59 -12.18 -10.18
C VAL A 250 16.75 -11.33 -9.22
N ALA A 251 15.50 -11.02 -9.57
CA ALA A 251 14.60 -10.26 -8.71
C ALA A 251 14.42 -10.94 -7.33
N GLY A 252 14.22 -12.27 -7.32
CA GLY A 252 14.12 -13.03 -6.08
C GLY A 252 15.42 -13.08 -5.27
N ARG A 253 16.59 -13.14 -5.91
CA ARG A 253 17.89 -13.14 -5.22
C ARG A 253 18.16 -11.82 -4.48
N PHE A 254 17.70 -10.71 -5.03
CA PHE A 254 17.90 -9.37 -4.48
C PHE A 254 16.67 -8.83 -3.73
N GLU A 255 15.66 -9.68 -3.49
CA GLU A 255 14.42 -9.31 -2.79
C GLU A 255 13.69 -8.11 -3.42
N LEU A 256 13.77 -7.98 -4.74
CA LEU A 256 13.13 -6.91 -5.51
C LEU A 256 11.81 -7.39 -6.12
N ASP A 257 10.85 -6.48 -6.22
CA ASP A 257 9.64 -6.69 -7.01
C ASP A 257 9.96 -6.58 -8.50
N ILE A 258 9.32 -7.43 -9.32
CA ILE A 258 9.49 -7.45 -10.77
C ILE A 258 8.24 -6.94 -11.48
N TYR A 259 8.44 -6.02 -12.40
CA TYR A 259 7.42 -5.39 -13.22
C TYR A 259 7.59 -5.87 -14.65
N VAL A 260 6.64 -6.67 -15.13
CA VAL A 260 6.68 -7.26 -16.46
C VAL A 260 5.89 -6.39 -17.41
N LEU A 261 6.54 -5.97 -18.50
CA LEU A 261 5.96 -5.12 -19.51
C LEU A 261 6.11 -5.78 -20.88
N ASN A 262 4.98 -5.98 -21.55
CA ASN A 262 4.93 -6.43 -22.94
C ASN A 262 4.56 -5.24 -23.84
N LEU A 263 5.48 -4.86 -24.73
CA LEU A 263 5.36 -3.66 -25.57
C LEU A 263 4.31 -3.78 -26.68
N SER A 264 3.91 -4.99 -27.07
CA SER A 264 2.98 -5.25 -28.18
C SER A 264 1.52 -4.89 -27.87
N SER A 265 1.22 -4.46 -26.65
CA SER A 265 -0.15 -4.21 -26.16
C SER A 265 -0.37 -2.77 -25.64
N ILE A 266 0.61 -1.89 -25.83
CA ILE A 266 0.72 -0.61 -25.13
C ILE A 266 0.97 0.52 -26.12
N ASP A 267 0.37 1.68 -25.86
CA ASP A 267 0.63 2.91 -26.61
C ASP A 267 1.66 3.80 -25.87
N ASP A 268 2.31 4.72 -26.59
CA ASP A 268 3.34 5.64 -26.07
C ASP A 268 2.96 6.41 -24.79
N SER A 269 1.72 6.90 -24.73
CA SER A 269 1.22 7.65 -23.57
C SER A 269 1.06 6.77 -22.33
N ARG A 270 0.60 5.54 -22.53
CA ARG A 270 0.43 4.54 -21.46
C ARG A 270 1.79 4.08 -20.94
N LEU A 271 2.76 3.87 -21.83
CA LEU A 271 4.12 3.55 -21.46
C LEU A 271 4.71 4.59 -20.51
N SER A 272 4.59 5.87 -20.87
CA SER A 272 5.09 6.97 -20.05
C SER A 272 4.42 7.02 -18.68
N SER A 273 3.09 6.81 -18.63
CA SER A 273 2.34 6.71 -17.36
C SER A 273 2.80 5.54 -16.49
N LEU A 274 2.97 4.35 -17.08
CA LEU A 274 3.43 3.16 -16.36
C LEU A 274 4.82 3.37 -15.77
N PHE A 275 5.75 3.96 -16.52
CA PHE A 275 7.10 4.27 -16.02
C PHE A 275 7.10 5.30 -14.88
N ALA A 276 6.16 6.24 -14.88
CA ALA A 276 6.00 7.22 -13.80
C ALA A 276 5.48 6.59 -12.49
N GLN A 277 4.65 5.54 -12.58
CA GLN A 277 4.06 4.83 -11.44
C GLN A 277 4.99 3.78 -10.79
N LEU A 278 6.10 3.44 -11.43
CA LEU A 278 7.02 2.41 -10.94
C LEU A 278 7.71 2.80 -9.61
N SER A 279 8.00 1.80 -8.78
CA SER A 279 8.81 1.97 -7.56
C SER A 279 10.26 2.36 -7.89
N LEU A 280 10.96 3.00 -6.94
CA LEU A 280 12.36 3.41 -7.08
C LEU A 280 13.36 2.24 -6.91
N HIS A 281 12.93 1.13 -6.31
CA HIS A 281 13.76 -0.06 -6.09
C HIS A 281 13.03 -1.29 -6.63
N CYS A 282 13.11 -1.49 -7.94
CA CYS A 282 12.49 -2.62 -8.62
C CYS A 282 13.28 -3.10 -9.83
N VAL A 283 12.90 -4.29 -10.31
CA VAL A 283 13.34 -4.84 -11.59
C VAL A 283 12.23 -4.60 -12.62
N ILE A 284 12.58 -3.99 -13.75
CA ILE A 284 11.70 -3.86 -14.90
C ILE A 284 12.12 -4.92 -15.92
N LEU A 285 11.18 -5.76 -16.33
CA LEU A 285 11.38 -6.76 -17.39
C LEU A 285 10.62 -6.31 -18.64
N LEU A 286 11.35 -6.00 -19.71
CA LEU A 286 10.77 -5.80 -21.04
C LEU A 286 10.89 -7.11 -21.81
N GLU A 287 9.76 -7.79 -22.01
CA GLU A 287 9.71 -9.05 -22.76
C GLU A 287 9.62 -8.80 -24.27
N ASP A 288 10.29 -9.65 -25.04
CA ASP A 288 10.27 -9.71 -26.51
C ASP A 288 10.33 -8.33 -27.20
N ILE A 289 11.36 -7.55 -26.89
CA ILE A 289 11.52 -6.18 -27.41
C ILE A 289 11.67 -6.12 -28.94
N ASP A 290 12.02 -7.23 -29.59
CA ASP A 290 12.09 -7.36 -31.05
C ASP A 290 10.71 -7.25 -31.72
N ALA A 291 9.63 -7.68 -31.05
CA ALA A 291 8.28 -7.60 -31.61
C ALA A 291 7.85 -6.14 -31.90
N ALA A 292 8.23 -5.21 -31.02
CA ALA A 292 7.98 -3.78 -31.20
C ALA A 292 8.80 -3.16 -32.35
N SER A 293 9.93 -3.78 -32.71
CA SER A 293 10.79 -3.34 -33.81
C SER A 293 10.26 -3.82 -35.17
N THR A 294 9.82 -5.08 -35.27
CA THR A 294 9.33 -5.68 -36.53
C THR A 294 8.06 -5.07 -37.09
N ALA A 295 7.17 -4.52 -36.26
CA ALA A 295 5.98 -3.81 -36.75
C ALA A 295 6.34 -2.61 -37.67
N ARG A 296 7.57 -2.10 -37.58
CA ARG A 296 8.06 -1.02 -38.45
C ARG A 296 8.42 -1.48 -39.86
N THR A 297 8.90 -2.72 -40.01
CA THR A 297 9.40 -3.21 -41.30
C THR A 297 8.24 -3.49 -42.25
N GLU A 298 7.14 -4.05 -41.74
CA GLU A 298 5.95 -4.36 -42.54
C GLU A 298 5.22 -3.08 -43.01
N ASP A 299 5.13 -2.05 -42.15
CA ASP A 299 4.54 -0.75 -42.50
C ASP A 299 5.36 0.02 -43.56
N SER A 300 6.67 -0.22 -43.63
CA SER A 300 7.58 0.47 -44.57
C SER A 300 7.69 -0.22 -45.93
N GLU A 301 7.42 -1.53 -46.02
CA GLU A 301 7.48 -2.29 -47.27
C GLU A 301 6.18 -2.21 -48.09
N THR A 302 5.05 -1.93 -47.46
CA THR A 302 3.74 -1.89 -48.15
C THR A 302 3.49 -0.57 -48.92
N THR A 303 4.38 0.43 -48.84
CA THR A 303 4.19 1.74 -49.49
C THR A 303 4.98 1.96 -50.79
N LYS A 304 5.73 0.97 -51.30
CA LYS A 304 6.58 1.19 -52.49
C LYS A 304 6.03 0.73 -53.83
N ASN A 305 4.86 0.08 -53.90
CA ASN A 305 4.25 -0.28 -55.18
C ASN A 305 2.74 -0.03 -55.14
N THR A 306 2.27 1.11 -55.66
CA THR A 306 1.13 1.23 -56.60
C THR A 306 0.91 2.71 -56.90
N ASP A 307 1.22 3.11 -58.12
CA ASP A 307 0.81 4.38 -58.72
C ASP A 307 -0.73 4.47 -58.85
N GLN A 308 -1.27 5.67 -58.63
CA GLN A 308 -2.60 6.16 -59.04
C GLN A 308 -3.85 5.41 -58.53
N ALA A 309 -4.56 6.01 -57.57
CA ALA A 309 -5.96 6.45 -57.74
C ALA A 309 -6.51 7.09 -56.45
N THR A 310 -7.29 8.14 -56.65
CA THR A 310 -8.02 8.96 -55.69
C THR A 310 -8.98 8.18 -54.78
N VAL A 311 -8.78 8.16 -53.46
CA VAL A 311 -9.83 7.88 -52.46
C VAL A 311 -9.55 8.62 -51.12
N ASP A 312 -10.47 9.50 -50.75
CA ASP A 312 -10.92 9.98 -49.41
C ASP A 312 -9.96 9.96 -48.18
N PRO A 313 -9.68 11.10 -47.50
CA PRO A 313 -8.81 11.18 -46.32
C PRO A 313 -9.54 10.84 -45.00
N SER A 314 -10.40 9.81 -44.99
CA SER A 314 -11.32 9.58 -43.87
C SER A 314 -11.37 8.13 -43.37
N GLN A 315 -10.23 7.42 -43.32
CA GLN A 315 -10.08 6.26 -42.43
C GLN A 315 -8.60 5.85 -42.28
N LYS A 316 -7.84 6.62 -41.48
CA LYS A 316 -6.69 6.04 -40.76
C LYS A 316 -7.28 5.13 -39.69
N SER A 317 -7.35 3.83 -39.97
CA SER A 317 -7.52 2.82 -38.94
C SER A 317 -6.51 3.14 -37.84
N LYS A 318 -7.01 3.37 -36.61
CA LYS A 318 -6.16 3.44 -35.43
C LYS A 318 -5.36 2.15 -35.39
N SER A 319 -4.07 2.21 -35.70
CA SER A 319 -3.15 1.13 -35.41
C SER A 319 -3.25 0.88 -33.90
N GLN A 320 -3.80 -0.27 -33.54
CA GLN A 320 -3.87 -0.71 -32.17
C GLN A 320 -2.43 -0.91 -31.66
N GLY A 321 -2.03 -0.17 -30.63
CA GLY A 321 -1.21 -0.73 -29.55
C GLY A 321 0.29 -0.92 -29.80
N ASN A 322 0.93 -0.19 -30.71
CA ASN A 322 2.38 -0.31 -30.89
C ASN A 322 3.15 0.88 -30.33
N VAL A 323 3.99 0.60 -29.34
CA VAL A 323 4.96 1.56 -28.78
C VAL A 323 5.96 1.98 -29.85
N SER A 324 6.15 3.28 -30.04
CA SER A 324 7.24 3.82 -30.84
C SER A 324 8.58 3.65 -30.12
N LEU A 325 9.62 3.28 -30.86
CA LEU A 325 10.99 3.21 -30.34
C LEU A 325 11.40 4.52 -29.66
N SER A 326 11.02 5.66 -30.23
CA SER A 326 11.23 6.97 -29.63
C SER A 326 10.59 7.11 -28.26
N ALA A 327 9.35 6.62 -28.08
CA ALA A 327 8.70 6.65 -26.78
C ALA A 327 9.36 5.72 -25.78
N LEU A 328 9.79 4.52 -26.19
CA LEU A 328 10.56 3.63 -25.33
C LEU A 328 11.88 4.28 -24.90
N LEU A 329 12.63 4.84 -25.84
CA LEU A 329 13.90 5.50 -25.56
C LEU A 329 13.74 6.72 -24.66
N ASN A 330 12.66 7.49 -24.83
CA ASN A 330 12.31 8.62 -23.98
C ASN A 330 11.85 8.17 -22.59
N ALA A 331 11.13 7.05 -22.47
CA ALA A 331 10.76 6.48 -21.17
C ALA A 331 11.99 5.99 -20.40
N LEU A 332 12.99 5.43 -21.10
CA LEU A 332 14.23 4.95 -20.50
C LEU A 332 15.18 6.11 -20.12
N ASN A 333 15.48 7.00 -21.07
CA ASN A 333 16.54 8.02 -20.97
C ASN A 333 16.03 9.46 -20.83
N GLY A 334 14.72 9.67 -20.74
CA GLY A 334 14.16 11.01 -20.67
C GLY A 334 14.69 11.78 -19.46
N VAL A 335 14.76 13.10 -19.58
CA VAL A 335 15.20 14.02 -18.50
C VAL A 335 14.35 13.86 -17.23
N SER A 336 13.11 13.41 -17.38
CA SER A 336 12.18 13.13 -16.28
C SER A 336 12.16 11.66 -15.84
N SER A 337 13.06 10.81 -16.34
CA SER A 337 13.12 9.39 -15.99
C SER A 337 13.60 9.22 -14.56
N GLN A 338 12.93 8.35 -13.81
CA GLN A 338 13.30 8.06 -12.42
C GLN A 338 14.51 7.12 -12.37
N GLU A 339 15.39 7.36 -11.39
CA GLU A 339 16.62 6.61 -11.16
C GLU A 339 16.45 5.46 -10.16
N GLY A 340 17.44 4.56 -10.12
CA GLY A 340 17.54 3.49 -9.12
C GLY A 340 16.89 2.17 -9.49
N ARG A 341 16.46 2.03 -10.74
CA ARG A 341 15.76 0.84 -11.24
C ARG A 341 16.68 -0.03 -12.08
N LEU A 342 16.55 -1.34 -11.93
CA LEU A 342 17.23 -2.32 -12.77
C LEU A 342 16.36 -2.65 -13.97
N LEU A 343 16.86 -2.45 -15.19
CA LEU A 343 16.15 -2.83 -16.42
C LEU A 343 16.76 -4.09 -17.01
N ILE A 344 15.91 -5.06 -17.32
CA ILE A 344 16.29 -6.26 -18.07
C ILE A 344 15.41 -6.33 -19.32
N MET A 345 16.05 -6.34 -20.48
CA MET A 345 15.42 -6.52 -21.77
C MET A 345 15.70 -7.93 -22.27
N THR A 346 14.70 -8.58 -22.84
CA THR A 346 14.87 -9.89 -23.47
C THR A 346 14.50 -9.81 -24.94
N THR A 347 15.31 -10.43 -25.80
CA THR A 347 15.00 -10.58 -27.22
C THR A 347 15.38 -11.97 -27.72
N ASN A 348 14.69 -12.47 -28.73
CA ASN A 348 15.06 -13.71 -29.42
C ASN A 348 15.92 -13.44 -30.66
N HIS A 349 15.89 -12.22 -31.18
CA HIS A 349 16.49 -11.81 -32.45
C HIS A 349 17.20 -10.47 -32.28
N ILE A 350 18.46 -10.51 -31.83
CA ILE A 350 19.26 -9.29 -31.63
C ILE A 350 19.43 -8.52 -32.95
N GLU A 351 19.48 -9.23 -34.08
CA GLU A 351 19.58 -8.69 -35.44
C GLU A 351 18.37 -7.85 -35.88
N ARG A 352 17.23 -7.97 -35.17
CA ARG A 352 16.02 -7.16 -35.45
C ARG A 352 15.93 -5.91 -34.59
N LEU A 353 16.83 -5.73 -33.63
CA LEU A 353 16.85 -4.56 -32.78
C LEU A 353 17.50 -3.39 -33.50
N ASP A 354 16.91 -2.21 -33.31
CA ASP A 354 17.48 -0.97 -33.80
C ASP A 354 18.81 -0.68 -33.07
N ASP A 355 19.85 -0.33 -33.83
CA ASP A 355 21.18 0.02 -33.31
C ASP A 355 21.12 1.09 -32.21
N ALA A 356 20.09 1.96 -32.23
CA ALA A 356 19.87 2.96 -31.21
C ALA A 356 19.54 2.38 -29.83
N LEU A 357 19.03 1.14 -29.71
CA LEU A 357 18.78 0.48 -28.43
C LEU A 357 20.03 -0.14 -27.83
N ILE A 358 20.89 -0.71 -28.66
CA ILE A 358 22.07 -1.49 -28.23
C ILE A 358 23.33 -0.63 -28.03
N ARG A 359 23.23 0.71 -28.12
CA ARG A 359 24.38 1.59 -27.89
C ARG A 359 24.93 1.39 -26.46
N PRO A 360 26.26 1.52 -26.26
CA PRO A 360 26.91 1.32 -24.95
C PRO A 360 26.39 2.19 -23.79
N ASP A 361 25.72 3.31 -24.09
CA ASP A 361 25.09 4.17 -23.07
C ASP A 361 23.65 3.75 -22.72
N ARG A 362 23.12 2.72 -23.40
CA ARG A 362 21.72 2.28 -23.31
C ARG A 362 21.56 0.82 -22.92
N VAL A 363 22.57 0.00 -23.23
CA VAL A 363 22.76 -1.35 -22.68
C VAL A 363 24.17 -1.36 -22.10
N ASP A 364 24.26 -1.69 -20.82
CA ASP A 364 25.46 -1.62 -19.99
C ASP A 364 26.34 -2.88 -20.02
#